data_AF-A0A819AZN2-F1
#
_entry.id   AF-A0A819AZN2-F1
#
_cell.length_a   1.000
_cell.length_b   1.000
_cell.length_c   1.000
_cell.angle_alpha   90.00
_cell.angle_beta   90.00
_cell.angle_gamma   90.00
#
_symmetry.space_group_name_H-M   'P 1'
#
loop_
_entity.id
_entity.type
_entity.pdbx_description
1 polymer ?
#
loop_
_entity_poly.entity_id
_entity_poly.type
_entity_poly.pdbx_seq_one_letter_code
_entity_poly.pdbx_strand_id
1 'polypeptide(L)'
;MISRQILFFRPYISNQLSIFRNIHISKPIYQSNNRSFTLTKRNRKDKFDGGALFLLIIPVSTFALGCWQVSRRKWKINLIETLKSRTQAEPISLLENLDILPELEYYPVRVRGKFDHSREILIEPRSRLDLVERENQVGPRQSRASGVPGAHVITPFRVANRNFDILVNRGYVPFDLRDSSTRRAGQIEDEHEIIGLLRSTDYLHAMWNKNEPSRNIWRVRDVAEMAAAIQTAPIFIDEVKNNCLSI
;
A
#
# COMPACT_ATOMS: atom_id res chain seq x y z
N MET A 1 14.64 -19.55 -6.31
CA MET A 1 13.28 -19.24 -5.84
C MET A 1 13.28 -18.54 -4.46
N ILE A 2 14.13 -17.51 -4.25
CA ILE A 2 14.15 -16.66 -3.02
C ILE A 2 14.54 -15.19 -3.36
N SER A 3 14.56 -14.78 -4.64
CA SER A 3 15.27 -13.55 -5.06
C SER A 3 14.40 -12.32 -5.36
N ARG A 4 13.16 -12.23 -4.86
CA ARG A 4 12.29 -11.07 -5.13
C ARG A 4 11.51 -10.48 -3.95
N GLN A 5 11.66 -10.98 -2.73
CA GLN A 5 11.06 -10.34 -1.54
C GLN A 5 11.87 -9.17 -0.97
N ILE A 6 13.02 -8.81 -1.56
CA ILE A 6 13.89 -7.71 -1.10
C ILE A 6 13.61 -6.38 -1.84
N LEU A 7 12.65 -6.35 -2.78
CA LEU A 7 12.44 -5.16 -3.62
C LEU A 7 11.55 -4.05 -3.03
N PHE A 8 11.02 -4.20 -1.81
CA PHE A 8 10.30 -3.11 -1.11
C PHE A 8 11.13 -2.40 -0.02
N PHE A 9 12.44 -2.69 0.06
CA PHE A 9 13.35 -2.10 1.07
C PHE A 9 14.29 -1.01 0.52
N ARG A 10 14.06 -0.50 -0.70
CA ARG A 10 15.12 0.14 -1.49
C ARG A 10 14.94 1.63 -1.89
N PRO A 11 14.49 2.55 -1.02
CA PRO A 11 14.91 3.93 -1.25
C PRO A 11 15.28 4.66 0.04
N TYR A 12 16.29 4.19 0.80
CA TYR A 12 16.96 5.09 1.77
C TYR A 12 18.36 4.63 2.24
N ILE A 13 19.18 3.99 1.40
CA ILE A 13 20.56 3.61 1.79
C ILE A 13 21.63 4.19 0.84
N SER A 14 21.29 4.87 -0.25
CA SER A 14 22.29 5.25 -1.27
C SER A 14 23.11 6.53 -1.01
N ASN A 15 22.84 7.32 0.05
CA ASN A 15 23.47 8.65 0.20
C ASN A 15 24.49 8.82 1.36
N GLN A 16 25.06 7.75 1.92
CA GLN A 16 25.97 7.86 3.09
C GLN A 16 27.36 7.23 2.91
N LEU A 17 27.84 6.99 1.68
CA LEU A 17 29.14 6.32 1.45
C LEU A 17 30.14 7.08 0.55
N SER A 18 30.03 8.41 0.43
CA SER A 18 30.89 9.21 -0.46
C SER A 18 31.88 10.17 0.22
N ILE A 19 32.06 10.13 1.55
CA ILE A 19 32.84 11.18 2.25
C ILE A 19 34.33 10.84 2.53
N PHE A 20 34.82 9.61 2.30
CA PHE A 20 36.23 9.28 2.63
C PHE A 20 37.06 8.71 1.48
N ARG A 21 37.11 9.43 0.35
CA ARG A 21 38.07 9.16 -0.73
C ARG A 21 38.58 10.48 -1.29
N ASN A 22 39.57 11.08 -0.62
CA ASN A 22 40.65 11.87 -1.22
C ASN A 22 41.31 12.77 -0.17
N ILE A 23 42.39 12.29 0.43
CA ILE A 23 43.41 13.18 1.00
C ILE A 23 44.77 12.61 0.58
N HIS A 24 45.36 13.24 -0.45
CA HIS A 24 46.76 13.05 -0.85
C HIS A 24 47.63 13.93 0.06
N ILE A 25 48.62 13.34 0.75
CA ILE A 25 49.59 14.08 1.57
C ILE A 25 51.00 13.79 1.05
N SER A 26 51.64 14.84 0.54
CA SER A 26 53.05 14.91 0.18
C SER A 26 53.95 14.81 1.43
N LYS A 27 55.03 14.04 1.34
CA LYS A 27 55.99 13.84 2.44
C LYS A 27 57.03 14.97 2.48
N PRO A 28 57.25 15.65 3.61
CA PRO A 28 58.48 16.41 3.79
C PRO A 28 59.60 15.51 4.35
N ILE A 29 60.81 15.75 3.87
CA ILE A 29 62.06 15.14 4.35
C ILE A 29 62.47 15.90 5.62
N TYR A 30 62.63 15.19 6.73
CA TYR A 30 63.21 15.73 7.96
C TYR A 30 64.31 14.79 8.46
N GLN A 31 65.55 15.26 8.40
CA GLN A 31 66.68 14.64 9.10
C GLN A 31 66.59 14.99 10.58
N SER A 32 66.47 13.98 11.43
CA SER A 32 66.50 14.14 12.89
C SER A 32 67.49 13.16 13.50
N ASN A 33 68.44 13.72 14.25
CA ASN A 33 69.51 13.08 14.99
C ASN A 33 69.07 11.86 15.81
N ASN A 34 69.83 10.77 15.70
CA ASN A 34 69.68 9.58 16.52
C ASN A 34 70.18 9.84 17.95
N ARG A 35 69.25 10.12 18.87
CA ARG A 35 69.44 9.86 20.30
C ARG A 35 68.59 8.66 20.67
N SER A 36 69.22 7.52 20.91
CA SER A 36 68.61 6.29 21.37
C SER A 36 68.14 6.43 22.82
N PHE A 37 66.92 6.96 22.99
CA PHE A 37 66.20 6.91 24.25
C PHE A 37 65.63 5.49 24.41
N THR A 38 66.21 4.69 25.30
CA THR A 38 65.70 3.34 25.60
C THR A 38 64.42 3.47 26.44
N LEU A 39 63.29 3.62 25.75
CA LEU A 39 61.99 3.46 26.37
C LEU A 39 61.83 2.00 26.80
N THR A 40 61.85 1.76 28.11
CA THR A 40 61.44 0.48 28.69
C THR A 40 60.00 0.21 28.25
N LYS A 41 59.84 -0.70 27.29
CA LYS A 41 58.54 -1.04 26.68
C LYS A 41 57.69 -1.76 27.73
N ARG A 42 56.89 -1.01 28.50
CA ARG A 42 55.88 -1.56 29.41
C ARG A 42 54.81 -2.24 28.56
N ASN A 43 54.96 -3.55 28.40
CA ASN A 43 54.07 -4.40 27.61
C ASN A 43 52.76 -4.58 28.40
N ARG A 44 51.85 -3.60 28.33
CA ARG A 44 50.47 -3.81 28.79
C ARG A 44 49.78 -4.67 27.74
N LYS A 45 49.63 -5.96 28.05
CA LYS A 45 48.66 -6.80 27.35
C LYS A 45 47.29 -6.35 27.80
N ASP A 46 46.68 -5.43 27.07
CA ASP A 46 45.30 -5.04 27.31
C ASP A 46 44.43 -6.27 27.02
N LYS A 47 44.10 -7.03 28.06
CA LYS A 47 43.12 -8.11 27.99
C LYS A 47 41.78 -7.41 27.73
N PHE A 48 41.34 -7.38 26.47
CA PHE A 48 39.97 -6.99 26.16
C PHE A 48 39.05 -7.95 26.90
N ASP A 49 38.46 -7.45 27.98
CA ASP A 49 37.57 -8.22 28.83
C ASP A 49 36.29 -8.46 28.05
N GLY A 50 36.09 -9.69 27.55
CA GLY A 50 34.96 -10.03 26.67
C GLY A 50 33.59 -9.70 27.29
N GLY A 51 33.52 -9.63 28.62
CA GLY A 51 32.34 -9.18 29.36
C GLY A 51 31.99 -7.70 29.16
N ALA A 52 32.99 -6.83 29.01
CA ALA A 52 32.75 -5.40 28.77
C ALA A 52 32.15 -5.12 27.38
N LEU A 53 32.53 -5.93 26.38
CA LEU A 53 31.94 -5.85 25.04
C LEU A 53 30.49 -6.35 25.04
N PHE A 54 30.19 -7.44 25.74
CA PHE A 54 28.83 -7.96 25.88
C PHE A 54 27.87 -6.96 26.55
N LEU A 55 28.35 -6.21 27.54
CA LEU A 55 27.54 -5.21 28.26
C LEU A 55 27.14 -4.03 27.36
N LEU A 56 27.91 -3.73 26.30
CA LEU A 56 27.60 -2.64 25.35
C LEU A 56 26.68 -3.05 24.19
N ILE A 57 26.50 -4.35 23.92
CA ILE A 57 25.64 -4.82 22.81
C ILE A 57 24.18 -4.41 23.02
N ILE A 58 23.68 -4.54 24.24
CA ILE A 58 22.28 -4.24 24.60
C ILE A 58 21.97 -2.73 24.40
N PRO A 59 22.74 -1.78 24.97
CA PRO A 59 22.45 -0.36 24.77
C PRO A 59 22.63 0.08 23.31
N VAL A 60 23.65 -0.43 22.60
CA VAL A 60 23.87 -0.10 21.19
C VAL A 60 22.73 -0.62 20.32
N SER A 61 22.30 -1.87 20.51
CA SER A 61 21.18 -2.44 19.75
C SER A 61 19.85 -1.76 20.05
N THR A 62 19.58 -1.42 21.31
CA THR A 62 18.37 -0.69 21.71
C THR A 62 18.34 0.73 21.12
N PHE A 63 19.47 1.43 21.12
CA PHE A 63 19.57 2.75 20.50
C PHE A 63 19.37 2.68 18.99
N ALA A 64 20.03 1.73 18.31
CA ALA A 64 19.86 1.51 16.89
C ALA A 64 18.40 1.19 16.54
N LEU A 65 17.75 0.34 17.35
CA LEU A 65 16.33 0.02 17.19
C LEU A 65 15.45 1.25 17.44
N GLY A 66 15.73 2.06 18.47
CA GLY A 66 15.01 3.30 18.75
C GLY A 66 15.08 4.30 17.59
N CYS A 67 16.28 4.52 17.04
CA CYS A 67 16.47 5.35 15.85
C CYS A 67 15.69 4.81 14.63
N TRP A 68 15.68 3.48 14.44
CA TRP A 68 14.90 2.85 13.37
C TRP A 68 13.40 3.05 13.57
N GLN A 69 12.88 2.87 14.78
CA GLN A 69 11.45 3.06 15.10
C GLN A 69 10.99 4.48 14.79
N VAL A 70 11.79 5.50 15.14
CA VAL A 70 11.47 6.90 14.82
C VAL A 70 11.45 7.15 13.32
N SER A 71 12.47 6.68 12.59
CA SER A 71 12.52 6.80 11.12
C SER A 71 11.36 6.07 10.44
N ARG A 72 11.03 4.86 10.92
CA ARG A 72 9.90 4.06 10.44
C ARG A 72 8.57 4.75 10.70
N ARG A 73 8.40 5.40 11.86
CA ARG A 73 7.21 6.22 12.17
C ARG A 73 7.10 7.41 11.23
N LYS A 74 8.17 8.18 11.03
CA LYS A 74 8.17 9.34 10.11
C LYS A 74 7.79 8.93 8.68
N TRP A 75 8.37 7.84 8.17
CA TRP A 75 7.99 7.29 6.87
C TRP A 75 6.49 6.94 6.79
N LYS A 76 5.95 6.25 7.80
CA LYS A 76 4.51 5.92 7.82
C LYS A 76 3.62 7.16 7.84
N ILE A 77 3.99 8.18 8.60
CA ILE A 77 3.21 9.43 8.67
C ILE A 77 3.21 10.12 7.31
N ASN A 78 4.37 10.25 6.68
CA ASN A 78 4.47 10.87 5.36
C ASN A 78 3.67 10.12 4.28
N LEU A 79 3.62 8.78 4.36
CA LEU A 79 2.79 7.97 3.47
C LEU A 79 1.29 8.26 3.68
N ILE A 80 0.84 8.37 4.93
CA ILE A 80 -0.56 8.72 5.26
C ILE A 80 -0.89 10.12 4.76
N GLU A 81 -0.02 11.10 4.98
CA GLU A 81 -0.20 12.48 4.51
C GLU A 81 -0.31 12.55 2.99
N THR A 82 0.56 11.82 2.28
CA THR A 82 0.53 11.72 0.81
C THR A 82 -0.77 11.10 0.31
N LEU A 83 -1.23 10.01 0.93
CA LEU A 83 -2.51 9.39 0.56
C LEU A 83 -3.69 10.33 0.85
N LYS A 84 -3.68 10.99 2.01
CA LYS A 84 -4.71 11.95 2.39
C LYS A 84 -4.79 13.11 1.38
N SER A 85 -3.65 13.66 0.96
CA SER A 85 -3.65 14.75 -0.04
C SER A 85 -4.17 14.30 -1.40
N ARG A 86 -3.89 13.05 -1.83
CA ARG A 86 -4.42 12.51 -3.09
C ARG A 86 -5.92 12.30 -3.04
N THR A 87 -6.42 11.70 -1.97
CA THR A 87 -7.86 11.44 -1.79
C THR A 87 -8.68 12.71 -1.60
N GLN A 88 -8.08 13.77 -1.05
CA GLN A 88 -8.71 15.08 -0.86
C GLN A 88 -8.50 16.06 -2.04
N ALA A 89 -7.82 15.63 -3.11
CA ALA A 89 -7.65 16.46 -4.30
C ALA A 89 -9.00 16.73 -4.99
N GLU A 90 -9.06 17.75 -5.85
CA GLU A 90 -10.27 18.00 -6.62
C GLU A 90 -10.54 16.86 -7.61
N PRO A 91 -11.81 16.41 -7.75
CA PRO A 91 -12.15 15.34 -8.67
C PRO A 91 -11.80 15.70 -10.12
N ILE A 92 -10.94 14.88 -10.73
CA ILE A 92 -10.50 15.06 -12.11
C ILE A 92 -11.51 14.38 -13.05
N SER A 93 -11.83 14.97 -14.19
CA SER A 93 -12.62 14.26 -15.22
C SER A 93 -11.83 13.07 -15.74
N LEU A 94 -12.46 11.90 -15.93
CA LEU A 94 -11.78 10.72 -16.46
C LEU A 94 -11.02 11.09 -17.75
N LEU A 95 -9.69 10.94 -17.76
CA LEU A 95 -8.87 11.29 -18.92
C LEU A 95 -9.07 10.25 -20.02
N GLU A 96 -8.77 10.63 -21.27
CA GLU A 96 -8.77 9.68 -22.41
C GLU A 96 -7.47 8.85 -22.44
N ASN A 97 -6.38 9.41 -21.91
CA ASN A 97 -5.10 8.73 -21.82
C ASN A 97 -5.07 7.75 -20.64
N LEU A 98 -5.07 6.45 -20.95
CA LEU A 98 -5.05 5.37 -19.96
C LEU A 98 -3.64 5.12 -19.38
N ASP A 99 -2.59 5.63 -20.02
CA ASP A 99 -1.20 5.37 -19.65
C ASP A 99 -0.80 6.00 -18.30
N ILE A 100 -1.46 7.10 -17.92
CA ILE A 100 -1.24 7.84 -16.67
C ILE A 100 -2.06 7.31 -15.49
N LEU A 101 -2.92 6.30 -15.70
CA LEU A 101 -3.76 5.74 -14.65
C LEU A 101 -2.98 5.21 -13.43
N PRO A 102 -1.83 4.54 -13.57
CA PRO A 102 -1.05 4.10 -12.41
C PRO A 102 -0.55 5.25 -11.52
N GLU A 103 -0.29 6.42 -12.11
CA GLU A 103 0.19 7.60 -11.38
C GLU A 103 -0.95 8.29 -10.61
N LEU A 104 -2.18 8.15 -11.11
CA LEU A 104 -3.40 8.72 -10.54
C LEU A 104 -4.07 7.82 -9.49
N GLU A 105 -3.40 6.77 -9.02
CA GLU A 105 -3.95 5.93 -7.94
C GLU A 105 -4.26 6.79 -6.70
N TYR A 106 -5.46 6.57 -6.13
CA TYR A 106 -6.07 7.33 -5.02
C TYR A 106 -6.55 8.74 -5.33
N TYR A 107 -6.47 9.21 -6.58
CA TYR A 107 -7.10 10.46 -6.96
C TYR A 107 -8.61 10.26 -7.21
N PRO A 108 -9.44 11.22 -6.77
CA PRO A 108 -10.86 11.21 -7.10
C PRO A 108 -11.06 11.53 -8.58
N VAL A 109 -11.95 10.76 -9.20
CA VAL A 109 -12.33 10.88 -10.61
C VAL A 109 -13.84 11.03 -10.70
N ARG A 110 -14.29 11.99 -11.52
CA ARG A 110 -15.70 12.21 -11.83
C ARG A 110 -16.05 11.56 -13.17
N VAL A 111 -17.10 10.75 -13.20
CA VAL A 111 -17.59 10.07 -14.40
C VAL A 111 -19.12 10.14 -14.43
N ARG A 112 -19.70 10.38 -15.61
CA ARG A 112 -21.15 10.34 -15.82
C ARG A 112 -21.49 9.20 -16.77
N GLY A 113 -22.63 8.54 -16.55
CA GLY A 113 -22.98 7.35 -17.30
C GLY A 113 -24.07 6.51 -16.64
N LYS A 114 -24.21 5.27 -17.09
CA LYS A 114 -25.25 4.34 -16.62
C LYS A 114 -24.63 3.00 -16.22
N PHE A 115 -25.14 2.43 -15.13
CA PHE A 115 -24.74 1.10 -14.69
C PHE A 115 -25.39 -0.01 -15.53
N ASP A 116 -24.61 -1.04 -15.83
CA ASP A 116 -25.09 -2.28 -16.43
C ASP A 116 -25.14 -3.39 -15.38
N HIS A 117 -26.28 -3.50 -14.69
CA HIS A 117 -26.48 -4.47 -13.61
C HIS A 117 -26.54 -5.92 -14.10
N SER A 118 -26.64 -6.17 -15.41
CA SER A 118 -26.72 -7.53 -15.98
C SER A 118 -25.40 -8.29 -15.89
N ARG A 119 -24.27 -7.56 -15.82
CA ARG A 119 -22.92 -8.11 -15.82
C ARG A 119 -22.16 -7.81 -14.51
N GLU A 120 -22.87 -7.70 -13.39
CA GLU A 120 -22.23 -7.47 -12.09
C GLU A 120 -21.43 -8.70 -11.60
N ILE A 121 -20.30 -8.43 -10.93
CA ILE A 121 -19.47 -9.45 -10.29
C ILE A 121 -19.25 -9.11 -8.83
N LEU A 122 -18.99 -10.13 -8.03
CA LEU A 122 -18.85 -10.02 -6.58
C LEU A 122 -17.45 -10.46 -6.17
N ILE A 123 -16.72 -9.57 -5.49
CA ILE A 123 -15.44 -9.93 -4.85
C ILE A 123 -15.72 -10.35 -3.42
N GLU A 124 -15.36 -11.59 -3.08
CA GLU A 124 -15.60 -12.20 -1.77
C GLU A 124 -14.45 -13.12 -1.33
N PRO A 125 -14.27 -13.34 -0.01
CA PRO A 125 -14.96 -12.66 1.09
C PRO A 125 -14.40 -11.25 1.33
N ARG A 126 -15.29 -10.32 1.67
CA ARG A 126 -14.97 -8.97 2.17
C ARG A 126 -15.71 -8.76 3.47
N SER A 127 -15.13 -8.02 4.41
CA SER A 127 -15.77 -7.71 5.69
C SER A 127 -16.11 -6.23 5.74
N ARG A 128 -17.25 -5.89 6.33
CA ARG A 128 -17.60 -4.48 6.61
C ARG A 128 -16.59 -3.92 7.60
N LEU A 129 -16.08 -2.72 7.34
CA LEU A 129 -15.19 -2.03 8.27
C LEU A 129 -16.00 -1.00 9.05
N ASP A 130 -16.68 -1.44 10.11
CA ASP A 130 -17.43 -0.54 10.97
C ASP A 130 -16.48 0.16 11.95
N LEU A 131 -16.27 1.47 11.72
CA LEU A 131 -15.41 2.29 12.57
C LEU A 131 -16.02 2.48 13.98
N VAL A 132 -17.35 2.51 14.08
CA VAL A 132 -18.09 2.71 15.35
C VAL A 132 -17.92 1.52 16.29
N GLU A 133 -17.92 0.30 15.76
CA GLU A 133 -17.78 -0.91 16.59
C GLU A 133 -16.34 -1.13 17.09
N ARG A 134 -15.35 -0.51 16.44
CA ARG A 134 -13.95 -0.59 16.86
C ARG A 134 -13.65 0.19 18.14
N GLU A 135 -14.39 1.25 18.43
CA GLU A 135 -14.17 2.05 19.65
C GLU A 135 -14.63 1.28 20.90
N ASN A 136 -15.70 0.48 20.77
CA ASN A 136 -16.31 -0.24 21.89
C ASN A 136 -15.74 -1.65 22.13
N GLN A 137 -14.86 -2.16 21.26
CA GLN A 137 -14.26 -3.50 21.40
C GLN A 137 -12.91 -3.43 22.14
N VAL A 138 -12.96 -3.62 23.46
CA VAL A 138 -11.78 -3.82 24.30
C VAL A 138 -11.32 -5.28 24.17
N GLY A 139 -10.52 -5.57 23.15
CA GLY A 139 -9.95 -6.90 22.90
C GLY A 139 -8.57 -6.81 22.22
N PRO A 140 -7.82 -7.93 22.11
CA PRO A 140 -6.52 -7.92 21.46
C PRO A 140 -6.64 -7.35 20.04
N ARG A 141 -5.93 -6.23 19.77
CA ARG A 141 -5.96 -5.45 18.51
C ARG A 141 -5.66 -6.24 17.22
N GLN A 142 -5.41 -7.53 17.31
CA GLN A 142 -4.93 -8.39 16.22
C GLN A 142 -5.95 -9.44 15.76
N SER A 143 -7.11 -9.59 16.41
CA SER A 143 -7.96 -10.75 16.19
C SER A 143 -9.36 -10.36 15.72
N ARG A 144 -9.59 -10.65 14.44
CA ARG A 144 -10.85 -10.65 13.69
C ARG A 144 -11.25 -9.30 13.12
N ALA A 145 -11.42 -9.29 11.79
CA ALA A 145 -12.39 -8.42 11.17
C ALA A 145 -13.74 -8.78 11.79
N SER A 146 -14.12 -8.12 12.90
CA SER A 146 -15.41 -8.30 13.57
C SER A 146 -16.59 -7.78 12.73
N GLY A 147 -16.37 -7.51 11.44
CA GLY A 147 -17.41 -7.09 10.52
C GLY A 147 -18.15 -8.29 9.97
N VAL A 148 -19.44 -8.11 9.72
CA VAL A 148 -20.27 -9.07 8.99
C VAL A 148 -19.55 -9.44 7.68
N PRO A 149 -19.40 -10.73 7.36
CA PRO A 149 -18.79 -11.13 6.11
C PRO A 149 -19.77 -10.88 4.96
N GLY A 150 -19.23 -10.53 3.80
CA GLY A 150 -19.99 -10.11 2.64
C GLY A 150 -19.11 -10.02 1.40
N ALA A 151 -19.55 -9.22 0.44
CA ALA A 151 -18.90 -9.04 -0.84
C ALA A 151 -18.81 -7.56 -1.22
N HIS A 152 -17.87 -7.24 -2.09
CA HIS A 152 -17.92 -5.98 -2.85
C HIS A 152 -18.66 -6.20 -4.16
N VAL A 153 -19.55 -5.28 -4.50
CA VAL A 153 -20.32 -5.33 -5.75
C VAL A 153 -19.61 -4.49 -6.80
N ILE A 154 -19.10 -5.14 -7.84
CA ILE A 154 -18.44 -4.49 -8.96
C ILE A 154 -19.40 -4.56 -10.13
N THR A 155 -19.77 -3.38 -10.64
CA THR A 155 -20.74 -3.25 -11.72
C THR A 155 -20.09 -2.47 -12.85
N PRO A 156 -20.21 -2.94 -14.11
CA PRO A 156 -19.80 -2.17 -15.26
C PRO A 156 -20.57 -0.86 -15.36
N PHE A 157 -19.86 0.21 -15.68
CA PHE A 157 -20.42 1.53 -15.84
C PHE A 157 -20.12 2.03 -17.25
N ARG A 158 -21.17 2.22 -18.04
CA ARG A 158 -21.07 2.76 -19.39
C ARG A 158 -20.91 4.28 -19.31
N VAL A 159 -19.74 4.75 -19.71
CA VAL A 159 -19.39 6.17 -19.63
C VAL A 159 -20.14 6.96 -20.71
N ALA A 160 -20.84 8.02 -20.32
CA ALA A 160 -21.51 8.92 -21.26
C ALA A 160 -20.47 9.57 -22.19
N ASN A 161 -20.81 9.70 -23.47
CA ASN A 161 -19.93 10.26 -24.52
C ASN A 161 -18.66 9.42 -24.82
N ARG A 162 -18.57 8.17 -24.35
CA ARG A 162 -17.48 7.24 -24.69
C ARG A 162 -18.01 5.85 -25.06
N ASN A 163 -17.27 5.14 -25.90
CA ASN A 163 -17.65 3.81 -26.39
C ASN A 163 -17.05 2.66 -25.56
N PHE A 164 -16.75 2.88 -24.28
CA PHE A 164 -16.23 1.83 -23.41
C PHE A 164 -16.88 1.88 -22.02
N ASP A 165 -16.93 0.71 -21.40
CA ASP A 165 -17.41 0.53 -20.04
C ASP A 165 -16.22 0.44 -19.07
N ILE A 166 -16.40 0.86 -17.83
CA ILE A 166 -15.37 0.80 -16.76
C ILE A 166 -15.87 -0.05 -15.59
N LEU A 167 -14.96 -0.55 -14.75
CA LEU A 167 -15.32 -1.27 -13.53
C LEU A 167 -15.52 -0.30 -12.37
N VAL A 168 -16.69 -0.34 -11.75
CA VAL A 168 -17.00 0.49 -10.58
C VAL A 168 -17.39 -0.40 -9.41
N ASN A 169 -16.68 -0.28 -8.30
CA ASN A 169 -17.08 -0.89 -7.04
C ASN A 169 -18.07 0.01 -6.32
N ARG A 170 -19.32 -0.45 -6.21
CA ARG A 170 -20.46 0.26 -5.60
C ARG A 170 -20.48 0.17 -4.08
N GLY A 171 -19.59 -0.64 -3.50
CA GLY A 171 -19.44 -0.79 -2.06
C GLY A 171 -19.67 -2.22 -1.56
N TYR A 172 -19.91 -2.33 -0.25
CA TYR A 172 -20.07 -3.59 0.46
C TYR A 172 -21.53 -4.02 0.55
N VAL A 173 -21.78 -5.32 0.41
CA VAL A 173 -23.06 -5.96 0.71
C VAL A 173 -22.84 -7.18 1.62
N PRO A 174 -23.68 -7.42 2.63
CA PRO A 174 -23.64 -8.66 3.41
C PRO A 174 -24.04 -9.86 2.54
N PHE A 175 -23.62 -11.07 2.92
CA PHE A 175 -23.93 -12.26 2.13
C PHE A 175 -25.43 -12.54 1.95
N ASP A 176 -26.26 -12.15 2.92
CA ASP A 176 -27.72 -12.31 2.84
C ASP A 176 -28.32 -11.44 1.72
N LEU A 177 -27.63 -10.37 1.33
CA LEU A 177 -28.01 -9.47 0.24
C LEU A 177 -27.11 -9.65 -0.98
N ARG A 178 -26.53 -10.84 -1.18
CA ARG A 178 -25.67 -11.12 -2.34
C ARG A 178 -26.44 -10.95 -3.65
N ASP A 179 -27.64 -11.51 -3.72
CA ASP A 179 -28.44 -11.54 -4.94
C ASP A 179 -28.87 -10.14 -5.38
N SER A 180 -28.81 -9.89 -6.68
CA SER A 180 -29.20 -8.60 -7.26
C SER A 180 -30.67 -8.29 -7.00
N SER A 181 -31.53 -9.33 -7.07
CA SER A 181 -32.97 -9.24 -6.91
C SER A 181 -33.42 -8.76 -5.54
N THR A 182 -32.64 -9.01 -4.48
CA THR A 182 -32.91 -8.56 -3.11
C THR A 182 -32.47 -7.11 -2.87
N ARG A 183 -31.74 -6.51 -3.82
CA ARG A 183 -31.12 -5.17 -3.72
C ARG A 183 -31.68 -4.15 -4.72
N ARG A 184 -32.96 -4.24 -5.12
CA ARG A 184 -33.57 -3.34 -6.12
C ARG A 184 -33.41 -1.86 -5.77
N ALA A 185 -33.51 -1.50 -4.49
CA ALA A 185 -33.34 -0.10 -4.04
C ALA A 185 -31.93 0.47 -4.34
N GLY A 186 -30.91 -0.38 -4.47
CA GLY A 186 -29.54 0.02 -4.83
C GLY A 186 -29.24 -0.06 -6.32
N GLN A 187 -30.20 -0.49 -7.16
CA GLN A 187 -30.02 -0.58 -8.61
C GLN A 187 -30.50 0.71 -9.27
N ILE A 188 -29.59 1.65 -9.48
CA ILE A 188 -29.86 2.89 -10.21
C ILE A 188 -29.82 2.57 -11.71
N GLU A 189 -30.96 2.71 -12.39
CA GLU A 189 -31.06 2.48 -13.84
C GLU A 189 -30.87 3.75 -14.66
N ASP A 190 -31.01 4.92 -14.06
CA ASP A 190 -30.87 6.20 -14.75
C ASP A 190 -29.41 6.63 -14.90
N GLU A 191 -29.18 7.62 -15.76
CA GLU A 191 -27.86 8.24 -15.88
C GLU A 191 -27.51 8.96 -14.58
N HIS A 192 -26.35 8.63 -14.02
CA HIS A 192 -25.87 9.17 -12.75
C HIS A 192 -24.41 9.62 -12.88
N GLU A 193 -24.06 10.62 -12.09
CA GLU A 193 -22.68 11.08 -11.97
C GLU A 193 -22.06 10.47 -10.72
N ILE A 194 -21.01 9.69 -10.91
CA ILE A 194 -20.25 9.07 -9.83
C ILE A 194 -18.96 9.83 -9.58
N ILE A 195 -18.59 9.94 -8.32
CA ILE A 195 -17.26 10.34 -7.88
C ILE A 195 -16.65 9.12 -7.21
N GLY A 196 -15.47 8.71 -7.64
CA GLY A 196 -14.80 7.56 -7.04
C GLY A 196 -13.29 7.65 -7.13
N LEU A 197 -12.61 6.82 -6.35
CA LEU A 197 -11.16 6.79 -6.29
C LEU A 197 -10.61 5.76 -7.28
N LEU A 198 -9.65 6.19 -8.09
CA LEU A 198 -8.94 5.27 -8.96
C LEU A 198 -8.08 4.31 -8.15
N ARG A 199 -8.16 3.01 -8.47
CA ARG A 199 -7.45 1.97 -7.74
C ARG A 199 -6.81 0.95 -8.67
N SER A 200 -5.56 0.64 -8.36
CA SER A 200 -4.77 -0.36 -9.08
C SER A 200 -5.18 -1.79 -8.70
N THR A 201 -4.63 -2.76 -9.44
CA THR A 201 -4.75 -4.19 -9.12
C THR A 201 -4.16 -4.50 -7.74
N ASP A 202 -4.82 -5.37 -6.98
CA ASP A 202 -4.32 -5.79 -5.67
C ASP A 202 -3.02 -6.60 -5.84
N TYR A 203 -2.09 -6.45 -4.90
CA TYR A 203 -0.87 -7.26 -4.89
C TYR A 203 -1.21 -8.73 -4.63
N LEU A 204 -0.99 -9.60 -5.62
CA LEU A 204 -1.21 -11.03 -5.50
C LEU A 204 -0.11 -11.70 -4.67
N HIS A 205 -0.48 -12.21 -3.49
CA HIS A 205 0.40 -13.05 -2.70
C HIS A 205 0.28 -14.52 -3.14
N ALA A 206 1.40 -15.25 -3.19
CA ALA A 206 1.44 -16.63 -3.70
C ALA A 206 0.58 -17.64 -2.90
N MET A 207 0.31 -17.35 -1.63
CA MET A 207 -0.53 -18.19 -0.77
C MET A 207 -2.04 -17.89 -0.90
N TRP A 208 -2.43 -16.88 -1.69
CA TRP A 208 -3.84 -16.54 -1.86
C TRP A 208 -4.50 -17.41 -2.91
N ASN A 209 -5.77 -17.72 -2.68
CA ASN A 209 -6.60 -18.38 -3.67
C ASN A 209 -6.80 -17.44 -4.85
N LYS A 210 -6.50 -17.94 -6.05
CA LYS A 210 -6.70 -17.21 -7.30
C LYS A 210 -8.18 -17.05 -7.61
N ASN A 211 -8.47 -16.16 -8.55
CA ASN A 211 -9.81 -16.02 -9.11
C ASN A 211 -10.14 -17.25 -9.99
N GLU A 212 -11.44 -17.53 -10.12
CA GLU A 212 -11.97 -18.57 -11.01
C GLU A 212 -13.04 -17.92 -11.92
N PRO A 213 -12.63 -17.24 -13.02
CA PRO A 213 -13.57 -16.50 -13.88
C PRO A 213 -14.68 -17.37 -14.47
N SER A 214 -14.37 -18.63 -14.80
CA SER A 214 -15.35 -19.59 -15.35
C SER A 214 -16.49 -19.92 -14.39
N ARG A 215 -16.28 -19.78 -13.09
CA ARG A 215 -17.29 -20.01 -12.04
C ARG A 215 -17.84 -18.72 -11.44
N ASN A 216 -17.40 -17.57 -11.97
CA ASN A 216 -17.71 -16.24 -11.45
C ASN A 216 -17.33 -16.07 -9.95
N ILE A 217 -16.21 -16.68 -9.53
CA ILE A 217 -15.71 -16.57 -8.16
C ILE A 217 -14.48 -15.65 -8.15
N TRP A 218 -14.64 -14.48 -7.55
CA TRP A 218 -13.59 -13.46 -7.47
C TRP A 218 -13.18 -13.25 -6.02
N ARG A 219 -11.88 -13.36 -5.75
CA ARG A 219 -11.32 -13.25 -4.39
C ARG A 219 -10.35 -12.10 -4.26
N VAL A 220 -9.63 -11.80 -5.34
CA VAL A 220 -8.68 -10.71 -5.42
C VAL A 220 -9.11 -9.76 -6.52
N ARG A 221 -8.90 -8.45 -6.30
CA ARG A 221 -9.12 -7.43 -7.31
C ARG A 221 -8.00 -7.51 -8.35
N ASP A 222 -8.20 -8.32 -9.38
CA ASP A 222 -7.38 -8.28 -10.59
C ASP A 222 -8.14 -7.52 -11.68
N VAL A 223 -7.76 -6.26 -11.90
CA VAL A 223 -8.47 -5.36 -12.80
C VAL A 223 -8.45 -5.87 -14.24
N ALA A 224 -7.34 -6.46 -14.69
CA ALA A 224 -7.22 -6.94 -16.06
C ALA A 224 -8.04 -8.21 -16.28
N GLU A 225 -7.99 -9.16 -15.33
CA GLU A 225 -8.76 -10.40 -15.40
C GLU A 225 -10.27 -10.14 -15.32
N MET A 226 -10.69 -9.26 -14.40
CA MET A 226 -12.09 -8.85 -14.26
C MET A 226 -12.61 -8.11 -15.50
N ALA A 227 -11.79 -7.20 -16.05
CA ALA A 227 -12.15 -6.47 -17.26
C ALA A 227 -12.29 -7.39 -18.48
N ALA A 228 -11.41 -8.39 -18.60
CA ALA A 228 -11.51 -9.40 -19.65
C ALA A 228 -12.77 -10.27 -19.52
N ALA A 229 -13.15 -10.65 -18.29
CA ALA A 229 -14.32 -11.47 -18.05
C ALA A 229 -15.64 -10.76 -18.38
N ILE A 230 -15.72 -9.45 -18.12
CA ILE A 230 -16.94 -8.66 -18.33
C ILE A 230 -16.91 -7.85 -19.63
N GLN A 231 -15.77 -7.82 -20.35
CA GLN A 231 -15.56 -7.01 -21.56
C GLN A 231 -15.64 -5.49 -21.28
N THR A 232 -14.87 -5.02 -20.31
CA THR A 232 -14.73 -3.59 -19.97
C THR A 232 -13.30 -3.11 -20.21
N ALA A 233 -13.07 -1.80 -20.17
CA ALA A 233 -11.72 -1.26 -20.06
C ALA A 233 -11.11 -1.65 -18.69
N PRO A 234 -9.78 -1.84 -18.59
CA PRO A 234 -9.09 -2.19 -17.35
C PRO A 234 -8.92 -0.98 -16.42
N ILE A 235 -10.03 -0.28 -16.16
CA ILE A 235 -10.11 0.88 -15.27
C ILE A 235 -11.02 0.50 -14.12
N PHE A 236 -10.53 0.65 -12.90
CA PHE A 236 -11.27 0.30 -11.70
C PHE A 236 -11.40 1.52 -10.78
N ILE A 237 -12.64 1.83 -10.40
CA ILE A 237 -12.99 2.96 -9.55
C ILE A 237 -13.73 2.45 -8.32
N ASP A 238 -13.28 2.82 -7.12
CA ASP A 238 -14.03 2.65 -5.88
C ASP A 238 -14.95 3.85 -5.68
N GLU A 239 -16.28 3.65 -5.78
CA GLU A 239 -17.27 4.73 -5.63
C GLU A 239 -17.21 5.33 -4.23
N VAL A 240 -17.06 6.65 -4.15
CA VAL A 240 -17.11 7.40 -2.89
C VAL A 240 -18.50 7.99 -2.77
N LYS A 241 -19.34 7.40 -1.91
CA LYS A 241 -20.60 8.01 -1.56
C LYS A 241 -20.33 9.23 -0.69
N ASN A 242 -20.72 10.42 -1.16
CA ASN A 242 -20.63 11.70 -0.43
C ASN A 242 -21.47 11.73 0.86
N ASN A 243 -22.14 10.64 1.21
CA ASN A 243 -22.85 10.50 2.46
C ASN A 243 -22.66 9.07 2.97
N CYS A 244 -22.09 8.94 4.17
CA CYS A 244 -22.09 7.71 4.94
C CYS A 244 -23.54 7.37 5.34
N LEU A 245 -24.33 6.87 4.41
CA LEU A 245 -25.57 6.17 4.71
C LEU A 245 -25.48 4.82 4.02
N SER A 246 -25.23 3.83 4.87
CA SER A 246 -25.48 2.42 4.68
C SER A 246 -26.73 2.19 3.82
N ILE A 247 -26.57 1.33 2.81
CA ILE A 247 -27.69 0.51 2.31
C ILE A 247 -28.20 -0.33 3.49
#